data_AF-A0A0L9TMZ1-F1
#
_entry.id   AF-A0A0L9TMZ1-F1
#
_cell.length_a   1.000
_cell.length_b   1.000
_cell.length_c   1.000
_cell.angle_alpha   90.00
_cell.angle_beta   90.00
_cell.angle_gamma   90.00
#
_symmetry.space_group_name_H-M   'P 1'
#
loop_
_entity.id
_entity.type
_entity.pdbx_description
1 polymer ?
#
loop_
_entity_poly.entity_id
_entity_poly.type
_entity_poly.pdbx_seq_one_letter_code
_entity_poly.pdbx_strand_id
1 'polypeptide(L)'
;MKASLHNKVLEDPEIADNIGVGSVMILNLVHPFTAFRQNHYLNITHRSIVKVFPTEVSPPTIDLVKETPKPVIRLPMWAEKELNVDDILRKFVRPSDQPSTSNQADNQ
;
A
#
# COMPACT_ATOMS: atom_id res chain seq x y z
N MET A 1 -5.24 -16.23 11.42
CA MET A 1 -6.41 -15.32 11.46
C MET A 1 -7.50 -15.97 10.63
N LYS A 2 -8.75 -16.04 11.11
CA LYS A 2 -9.89 -16.61 10.35
C LYS A 2 -10.90 -15.49 10.10
N ALA A 3 -11.46 -15.44 8.90
CA ALA A 3 -12.57 -14.56 8.55
C ALA A 3 -13.79 -15.41 8.24
N SER A 4 -14.96 -14.96 8.67
CA SER A 4 -16.24 -15.60 8.34
C SER A 4 -17.08 -14.64 7.53
N LEU A 5 -17.66 -15.15 6.44
CA LEU A 5 -18.59 -14.40 5.60
C LEU A 5 -20.02 -14.73 6.00
N HIS A 6 -20.88 -13.72 6.09
CA HIS A 6 -22.31 -13.93 6.30
C HIS A 6 -22.94 -14.67 5.11
N ASN A 7 -23.82 -15.64 5.37
CA ASN A 7 -24.48 -16.42 4.31
C ASN A 7 -25.24 -15.53 3.32
N LYS A 8 -25.84 -14.44 3.80
CA LYS A 8 -26.53 -13.44 2.97
C LYS A 8 -25.65 -12.80 1.90
N VAL A 9 -24.32 -12.81 2.06
CA VAL A 9 -23.39 -12.35 1.04
C VAL A 9 -23.26 -13.38 -0.09
N LEU A 10 -23.27 -14.66 0.26
CA LEU A 10 -23.18 -15.77 -0.69
C LEU A 10 -24.48 -15.98 -1.47
N GLU A 11 -25.59 -15.40 -1.00
CA GLU A 11 -26.87 -15.39 -1.70
C GLU A 11 -26.92 -14.34 -2.81
N ASP A 12 -26.00 -13.36 -2.82
CA ASP A 12 -25.90 -12.34 -3.86
C ASP A 12 -25.01 -12.85 -5.01
N PRO A 13 -25.55 -13.09 -6.21
CA PRO A 13 -24.78 -13.60 -7.34
C PRO A 13 -23.64 -12.67 -7.76
N GLU A 14 -23.82 -11.34 -7.64
CA GLU A 14 -22.79 -10.37 -8.03
C GLU A 14 -21.52 -10.51 -7.19
N ILE A 15 -21.68 -10.97 -5.94
CA ILE A 15 -20.59 -11.16 -5.01
C ILE A 15 -20.12 -12.61 -5.03
N ALA A 16 -21.03 -13.57 -4.88
CA ALA A 16 -20.71 -14.99 -4.73
C ALA A 16 -19.93 -15.56 -5.91
N ASP A 17 -20.30 -15.19 -7.14
CA ASP A 17 -19.63 -15.69 -8.36
C ASP A 17 -18.18 -15.23 -8.46
N ASN A 18 -17.85 -14.11 -7.81
CA ASN A 18 -16.51 -13.54 -7.77
C ASN A 18 -15.68 -14.01 -6.56
N ILE A 19 -16.27 -14.82 -5.65
CA ILE A 19 -15.59 -15.33 -4.46
C ILE A 19 -15.06 -16.73 -4.73
N GLY A 20 -13.74 -16.84 -4.89
CA GLY A 20 -13.01 -18.09 -4.98
C GLY A 20 -11.72 -18.07 -4.17
N VAL A 21 -11.01 -19.20 -4.17
CA VAL A 21 -9.64 -19.24 -3.64
C VAL A 21 -8.77 -18.32 -4.48
N GLY A 22 -8.08 -17.38 -3.84
CA GLY A 22 -7.21 -16.39 -4.52
C GLY A 22 -7.89 -15.07 -4.88
N SER A 23 -9.18 -14.92 -4.62
CA SER A 23 -9.89 -13.64 -4.84
C SER A 23 -9.50 -12.59 -3.80
N VAL A 24 -9.55 -11.32 -4.19
CA VAL A 24 -9.19 -10.17 -3.32
C VAL A 24 -10.43 -9.34 -3.04
N MET A 25 -10.61 -8.90 -1.79
CA MET A 25 -11.77 -8.09 -1.39
C MET A 25 -11.32 -6.76 -0.79
N ILE A 26 -11.97 -5.67 -1.21
CA ILE A 26 -11.90 -4.39 -0.52
C ILE A 26 -13.09 -4.31 0.44
N LEU A 27 -12.77 -4.13 1.71
CA LEU A 27 -13.75 -4.06 2.78
C LEU A 27 -13.77 -2.67 3.42
N ASN A 28 -14.95 -2.18 3.76
CA ASN A 28 -15.15 -0.92 4.46
C ASN A 28 -15.77 -1.15 5.85
N LEU A 29 -15.22 -0.47 6.86
CA LEU A 29 -15.74 -0.46 8.24
C LEU A 29 -16.04 -1.85 8.82
N VAL A 30 -15.11 -2.80 8.69
CA VAL A 30 -15.26 -4.13 9.29
C VAL A 30 -14.98 -4.07 10.79
N HIS A 31 -15.91 -4.58 11.60
CA HIS A 31 -15.71 -4.66 13.04
C HIS A 31 -14.98 -5.94 13.41
N PRO A 32 -13.82 -5.86 14.10
CA PRO A 32 -13.17 -7.03 14.64
C PRO A 32 -14.00 -7.57 15.82
N PHE A 33 -14.20 -8.88 15.84
CA PHE A 33 -14.84 -9.58 16.93
C PHE A 33 -13.83 -10.51 17.60
N THR A 34 -13.65 -10.34 18.91
CA THR A 34 -12.77 -11.16 19.73
C THR A 34 -13.57 -11.87 20.81
N ALA A 35 -13.97 -13.12 20.55
CA ALA A 35 -14.58 -13.96 21.58
C ALA A 35 -13.57 -14.40 22.66
N PHE A 36 -12.30 -14.58 22.28
CA PHE A 36 -11.24 -15.07 23.17
C PHE A 36 -9.94 -14.33 22.89
N ARG A 37 -9.10 -14.13 23.91
CA ARG A 37 -7.89 -13.27 23.87
C ARG A 37 -6.87 -13.60 22.78
N GLN A 38 -6.96 -14.78 22.16
CA GLN A 38 -6.03 -15.25 21.12
C GLN A 38 -6.65 -15.30 19.72
N ASN A 39 -7.98 -15.25 19.60
CA ASN A 39 -8.67 -15.42 18.32
C ASN A 39 -9.42 -14.14 17.93
N HIS A 40 -8.95 -13.53 16.85
CA HIS A 40 -9.58 -12.37 16.23
C HIS A 40 -10.31 -12.85 14.97
N TYR A 41 -11.61 -12.58 14.93
CA TYR A 41 -12.48 -12.88 13.79
C TYR A 41 -12.93 -11.57 13.15
N LEU A 42 -13.00 -11.56 11.82
CA LEU A 42 -13.61 -10.46 11.07
C LEU A 42 -15.01 -10.87 10.67
N ASN A 43 -15.99 -10.03 11.03
CA ASN A 43 -17.38 -10.24 10.68
C ASN A 43 -17.70 -9.50 9.37
N ILE A 44 -17.64 -10.21 8.24
CA ILE A 44 -17.83 -9.60 6.91
C ILE A 44 -19.31 -9.73 6.51
N THR A 45 -19.96 -8.58 6.36
CA THR A 45 -21.37 -8.46 5.93
C THR A 45 -21.46 -7.88 4.53
N HIS A 46 -22.63 -7.96 3.90
CA HIS A 46 -22.86 -7.42 2.55
C HIS A 46 -22.45 -5.95 2.44
N ARG A 47 -22.87 -5.11 3.41
CA ARG A 47 -22.52 -3.67 3.47
C ARG A 47 -21.04 -3.37 3.66
N SER A 48 -20.28 -4.34 4.19
CA SER A 48 -18.85 -4.16 4.38
C SER A 48 -18.05 -4.41 3.10
N ILE A 49 -18.65 -5.00 2.08
CA ILE A 49 -17.97 -5.32 0.83
C ILE A 49 -18.13 -4.14 -0.13
N VAL A 50 -17.00 -3.55 -0.52
CA VAL A 50 -16.97 -2.47 -1.51
C VAL A 50 -16.74 -3.03 -2.90
N LYS A 51 -15.81 -3.98 -3.01
CA LYS A 51 -15.44 -4.59 -4.29
C LYS A 51 -14.80 -5.95 -4.07
N VAL A 52 -15.15 -6.91 -4.91
CA VAL A 52 -14.48 -8.21 -5.01
C VAL A 52 -13.77 -8.28 -6.35
N PHE A 53 -12.53 -8.73 -6.34
CA PHE A 53 -11.74 -9.03 -7.52
C PHE A 53 -11.64 -10.55 -7.64
N PRO A 54 -12.11 -11.13 -8.76
CA PRO A 54 -12.07 -12.57 -8.98
C PRO A 54 -10.62 -13.06 -9.09
N THR A 55 -10.40 -14.37 -9.00
CA THR A 55 -9.04 -14.95 -9.02
C THR A 55 -8.32 -14.77 -10.37
N GLU A 56 -9.07 -14.61 -11.46
CA GLU A 56 -8.57 -14.42 -12.83
C GLU A 56 -8.11 -12.96 -13.10
N VAL A 57 -7.40 -12.32 -12.16
CA VAL A 57 -6.81 -11.00 -12.41
C VAL A 57 -5.52 -11.17 -13.19
N SER A 58 -5.59 -11.07 -14.52
CA SER A 58 -4.39 -10.88 -15.34
C SER A 58 -3.80 -9.48 -15.11
N PRO A 59 -2.49 -9.29 -15.33
CA PRO A 59 -1.94 -7.95 -15.43
C PRO A 59 -2.75 -7.11 -16.43
N PRO A 60 -2.91 -5.80 -16.19
CA PRO A 60 -3.68 -4.95 -17.09
C PRO A 60 -3.05 -4.99 -18.48
N THR A 61 -3.90 -5.18 -19.49
CA THR A 61 -3.47 -5.14 -20.90
C THR A 61 -2.92 -3.75 -21.23
N ILE A 62 -1.98 -3.67 -22.17
CA ILE A 62 -1.36 -2.41 -22.60
C ILE A 62 -2.43 -1.36 -22.98
N ASP A 63 -3.53 -1.80 -23.58
CA ASP A 63 -4.61 -0.90 -24.00
C ASP A 63 -5.38 -0.34 -22.78
N LEU A 64 -5.68 -1.17 -21.78
CA LEU A 64 -6.25 -0.71 -20.49
C LEU A 64 -5.33 0.30 -19.78
N VAL A 65 -4.02 0.07 -19.82
CA VAL A 65 -3.04 1.01 -19.25
C VAL A 65 -3.02 2.34 -19.99
N LYS A 66 -3.16 2.32 -21.33
CA LYS A 66 -3.23 3.53 -22.16
C LYS A 66 -4.53 4.31 -21.98
N GLU A 67 -5.64 3.61 -21.81
CA GLU A 67 -6.96 4.21 -21.55
C GLU A 67 -7.08 4.78 -20.13
N THR A 68 -6.31 4.24 -19.18
CA THR A 68 -6.31 4.75 -17.81
C THR A 68 -5.73 6.18 -17.79
N PRO A 69 -6.52 7.19 -17.38
CA PRO A 69 -6.04 8.56 -17.34
C PRO A 69 -4.85 8.67 -16.39
N LYS A 70 -3.77 9.32 -16.85
CA LYS A 70 -2.59 9.55 -16.01
C LYS A 70 -3.03 10.28 -14.74
N PRO A 71 -2.70 9.76 -13.54
CA PRO A 71 -3.04 10.45 -12.31
C PRO A 71 -2.39 11.83 -12.35
N VAL A 72 -3.20 12.87 -12.17
CA VAL A 72 -2.70 14.23 -11.99
C VAL A 72 -2.14 14.31 -10.57
N ILE A 73 -0.88 13.92 -10.41
CA ILE A 73 -0.14 14.11 -9.17
C ILE A 73 0.17 15.60 -9.08
N ARG A 74 -0.67 16.34 -8.34
CA ARG A 74 -0.37 17.74 -8.03
C ARG A 74 0.81 17.77 -7.07
N LEU A 75 1.97 18.11 -7.60
CA LEU A 75 3.14 18.37 -6.80
C LEU A 75 2.89 19.62 -5.94
N PRO A 76 3.28 19.60 -4.65
CA PRO A 76 3.22 20.79 -3.83
C PRO A 76 4.20 21.86 -4.37
N MET A 77 3.86 23.13 -4.20
CA MET A 77 4.57 24.32 -4.76
C MET A 77 6.09 24.35 -4.52
N TRP A 78 6.60 23.64 -3.51
CA TRP A 78 8.04 23.54 -3.21
C TRP A 78 8.80 22.56 -4.11
N ALA A 79 8.10 21.70 -4.86
CA ALA A 79 8.70 20.78 -5.82
C ALA A 79 8.99 21.44 -7.18
N GLU A 80 8.44 22.64 -7.43
CA GLU A 80 8.74 23.44 -8.63
C GLU A 80 10.04 24.23 -8.50
N LYS A 81 10.58 24.38 -7.28
CA LYS A 81 12.00 24.68 -7.15
C LYS A 81 12.72 23.45 -7.66
N GLU A 82 13.43 23.57 -8.79
CA GLU A 82 14.49 22.66 -9.17
C GLU A 82 15.47 22.57 -8.00
N LEU A 83 15.17 21.68 -7.05
CA LEU A 83 16.11 21.30 -6.04
C LEU A 83 17.22 20.62 -6.83
N ASN A 84 18.37 21.29 -6.89
CA ASN A 84 19.54 20.77 -7.54
C ASN A 84 19.73 19.34 -7.03
N VAL A 85 19.71 18.37 -7.95
CA VAL A 85 19.78 16.95 -7.62
C VAL A 85 21.03 16.68 -6.76
N ASP A 86 22.10 17.44 -6.96
CA ASP A 86 23.31 17.39 -6.13
C ASP A 86 23.07 17.75 -4.65
N ASP A 87 22.19 18.72 -4.36
CA ASP A 87 21.85 19.12 -2.99
C ASP A 87 21.01 18.05 -2.28
N ILE A 88 20.19 17.32 -3.03
CA ILE A 88 19.43 16.17 -2.52
C ILE A 88 20.39 15.02 -2.25
N LEU A 89 21.25 14.68 -3.21
CA LEU A 89 22.21 13.58 -3.10
C LEU A 89 23.21 13.79 -1.95
N ARG A 90 23.65 15.03 -1.71
CA ARG A 90 24.51 15.38 -0.57
C ARG A 90 23.88 15.09 0.79
N LYS A 91 22.55 15.17 0.94
CA LYS A 91 21.88 14.86 2.21
C LYS A 91 21.85 13.36 2.54
N PHE A 92 22.08 12.50 1.55
CA PHE A 92 22.19 11.06 1.74
C PHE A 92 23.62 10.58 2.02
N VAL A 93 24.61 11.47 1.91
CA VAL A 93 25.99 11.18 2.31
C VAL A 93 26.08 11.27 3.83
N ARG A 94 26.45 10.16 4.48
CA ARG A 94 26.62 10.11 5.94
C ARG A 94 27.82 10.99 6.35
N PRO A 95 27.75 11.74 7.47
CA PRO A 95 28.85 12.61 7.93
C PRO A 95 30.17 11.90 8.30
N SER A 96 30.30 10.59 8.09
CA SER A 96 31.36 9.76 8.64
C SER A 96 32.60 9.61 7.73
N ASP A 97 32.55 10.08 6.48
CA ASP A 97 33.65 9.88 5.52
C ASP A 97 34.56 11.09 5.37
N GLN A 98 34.51 12.07 6.29
CA GLN A 98 35.55 13.10 6.36
C GLN A 98 36.85 12.49 6.89
N PRO A 99 37.96 12.50 6.14
CA PRO A 99 39.25 12.13 6.68
C PRO A 99 39.61 13.15 7.77
N SER A 100 39.82 12.69 9.00
CA SER A 100 40.35 13.51 10.09
C SER A 100 41.71 14.08 9.67
N THR A 101 41.76 15.36 9.31
CA THR A 101 43.01 16.12 9.26
C THR A 101 43.39 16.52 10.68
N SER A 102 43.88 15.57 11.46
CA SER A 102 44.60 15.83 12.70
C SER A 102 46.07 15.99 12.36
N ASN A 103 46.48 17.21 11.99
CA ASN A 103 47.89 17.58 12.03
C ASN A 103 48.26 17.83 13.50
N GLN A 104 48.80 16.82 14.17
CA GLN A 104 49.49 17.03 15.44
C GLN A 104 50.92 17.47 15.13
N ALA A 105 51.15 18.77 15.14
CA ALA A 105 52.48 19.33 15.37
C ALA A 105 52.60 19.56 16.87
N ASP A 106 53.34 18.71 17.57
CA ASP A 106 53.81 19.01 18.93
C ASP A 106 55.33 19.03 18.94
N ASN A 107 55.83 20.19 19.37
CA ASN A 107 57.22 20.54 19.58
C ASN A 107 57.88 19.67 20.66
N GLN A 108 59.15 19.30 20.45
CA GLN A 108 60.25 19.55 21.39
C GLN A 108 61.60 19.32 20.73
#